data_AF-A0A8C9XD36-F1
#
_entry.id   AF-A0A8C9XD36-F1
#
_cell.length_a   1.000
_cell.length_b   1.000
_cell.length_c   1.000
_cell.angle_alpha   90.00
_cell.angle_beta   90.00
_cell.angle_gamma   90.00
#
_symmetry.space_group_name_H-M   'P 1'
#
loop_
_entity.id
_entity.type
_entity.pdbx_description
1 polymer ?
#
loop_
_entity_poly.entity_id
_entity_poly.type
_entity_poly.pdbx_seq_one_letter_code
_entity_poly.pdbx_strand_id
1 'polypeptide(L)'
;MSSHCCVPKCTFSKRNESYTGQTFHRFPKDPVLCREWIHKIRRDPGRHFKIHMDTKVCSDHFTEESFLKTRVGMRKLKKGAVPTLFAWTDNGRLITSLKYALLKLCPSIFSCPCSAETAPPHPDHDYAELPPPLEEQLKEAHKIINDQAELIARLQTKQFLLSRFQGDKIMFFTGFPDYNTLKAVQGFSIPKLAVIDQFFLFLCRLRQGFPEQDLVVRFDVSQKTVTVSRVCVTWANYLHFMLGSLPIWPSRETVNELMPPCFQKIHVQRPSSKVLNSEIYSHYKGNTTFKGLVGISPSGLVTFVSDLYTGSISDKEITRESGILCLLEEGDEVMADKGFLIKDLLTEINVSLVIPPFLGPSGHFRLHIHVERAISRIKEYHIFDRVLPMTLVGSVNQLWTVCALLSNFQEPLF
;
A
#
# COMPACT_ATOMS: atom_id res chain seq x y z
N MET A 1 12.33 -36.09 -18.43
CA MET A 1 12.06 -35.52 -17.08
C MET A 1 11.59 -34.09 -17.24
N SER A 2 10.70 -33.56 -16.39
CA SER A 2 10.46 -32.10 -16.36
C SER A 2 11.76 -31.32 -16.15
N SER A 3 11.93 -30.29 -16.99
CA SER A 3 13.08 -29.39 -17.03
C SER A 3 12.84 -28.04 -16.35
N HIS A 4 11.61 -27.73 -15.93
CA HIS A 4 11.19 -26.40 -15.46
C HIS A 4 10.81 -26.39 -13.97
N CYS A 5 10.97 -25.25 -13.30
CA CYS A 5 10.42 -25.02 -11.96
C CYS A 5 8.87 -24.97 -12.01
N CYS A 6 8.19 -25.54 -11.02
CA CYS A 6 6.72 -25.50 -10.95
C CYS A 6 6.15 -24.22 -10.32
N VAL A 7 7.01 -23.37 -9.74
CA VAL A 7 6.62 -22.14 -9.04
C VAL A 7 6.10 -21.10 -10.07
N PRO A 8 4.93 -20.48 -9.84
CA PRO A 8 4.41 -19.43 -10.70
C PRO A 8 5.43 -18.33 -11.01
N LYS A 9 5.49 -17.89 -12.27
CA LYS A 9 6.42 -16.87 -12.80
C LYS A 9 7.92 -17.19 -12.71
N CYS A 10 8.33 -18.35 -12.18
CA CYS A 10 9.74 -18.77 -12.23
C CYS A 10 10.12 -19.24 -13.64
N THR A 11 11.11 -18.59 -14.25
CA THR A 11 11.61 -18.90 -15.60
C THR A 11 12.71 -19.96 -15.62
N PHE A 12 13.18 -20.43 -14.46
CA PHE A 12 14.36 -21.31 -14.38
C PHE A 12 14.12 -22.68 -15.01
N SER A 13 15.05 -23.08 -15.88
CA SER A 13 14.98 -24.29 -16.71
C SER A 13 16.34 -24.95 -16.87
N LYS A 14 16.36 -26.29 -16.87
CA LYS A 14 17.53 -27.13 -17.18
C LYS A 14 18.14 -26.90 -18.58
N ARG A 15 17.53 -26.08 -19.44
CA ARG A 15 18.07 -25.74 -20.78
C ARG A 15 18.98 -24.51 -20.79
N ASN A 16 18.96 -23.68 -19.74
CA ASN A 16 19.87 -22.54 -19.60
C ASN A 16 21.12 -23.00 -18.83
N GLU A 17 21.91 -23.89 -19.43
CA GLU A 17 23.06 -24.56 -18.79
C GLU A 17 24.32 -23.68 -18.77
N SER A 18 24.20 -22.48 -18.17
CA SER A 18 25.34 -21.75 -17.62
C SER A 18 25.67 -22.32 -16.24
N TYR A 19 26.95 -22.49 -15.92
CA TYR A 19 27.44 -23.24 -14.75
C TYR A 19 27.20 -22.52 -13.40
N THR A 20 25.95 -22.50 -12.95
CA THR A 20 25.52 -22.02 -11.62
C THR A 20 25.16 -23.19 -10.72
N GLY A 21 25.45 -23.07 -9.42
CA GLY A 21 25.20 -24.12 -8.41
C GLY A 21 23.73 -24.31 -8.02
N GLN A 22 22.83 -24.37 -9.00
CA GLN A 22 21.38 -24.41 -8.81
C GLN A 22 20.84 -25.83 -8.97
N THR A 23 19.94 -26.23 -8.06
CA THR A 23 19.45 -27.63 -7.97
C THR A 23 17.92 -27.69 -7.97
N PHE A 24 17.35 -28.87 -8.27
CA PHE A 24 15.91 -29.07 -8.32
C PHE A 24 15.46 -30.08 -7.25
N HIS A 25 14.50 -29.68 -6.41
CA HIS A 25 13.98 -30.44 -5.30
C HIS A 25 12.56 -30.91 -5.60
N ARG A 26 12.26 -32.18 -5.32
CA ARG A 26 10.89 -32.74 -5.41
C ARG A 26 10.11 -32.38 -4.15
N PHE A 27 8.78 -32.40 -4.25
CA PHE A 27 7.90 -32.26 -3.09
C PHE A 27 8.19 -33.33 -2.01
N PRO A 28 8.05 -33.00 -0.71
CA PRO A 28 8.16 -33.95 0.39
C PRO A 28 7.17 -35.12 0.26
N LYS A 29 7.56 -36.29 0.77
CA LYS A 29 6.63 -37.42 0.98
C LYS A 29 5.70 -37.21 2.20
N ASP A 30 6.04 -36.29 3.08
CA ASP A 30 5.25 -35.91 4.25
C ASP A 30 4.03 -35.06 3.81
N PRO A 31 2.78 -35.48 4.08
CA PRO A 31 1.57 -34.76 3.69
C PRO A 31 1.33 -33.44 4.46
N VAL A 32 2.03 -33.19 5.56
CA VAL A 32 2.02 -31.88 6.24
C VAL A 32 2.94 -30.93 5.47
N LEU A 33 4.23 -31.26 5.36
CA LEU A 33 5.22 -30.42 4.67
C LEU A 33 4.90 -30.23 3.17
N CYS A 34 4.28 -31.21 2.52
CA CYS A 34 3.82 -31.09 1.14
C CYS A 34 2.67 -30.07 0.98
N ARG A 35 1.71 -30.03 1.91
CA ARG A 35 0.66 -28.99 1.95
C ARG A 35 1.24 -27.61 2.23
N GLU A 36 2.25 -27.51 3.10
CA GLU A 36 2.92 -26.24 3.31
C GLU A 36 3.64 -25.75 2.03
N TRP A 37 4.37 -26.63 1.34
CA TRP A 37 4.99 -26.29 0.05
C TRP A 37 3.95 -25.78 -0.97
N ILE A 38 2.80 -26.46 -1.11
CA ILE A 38 1.68 -26.03 -1.98
C ILE A 38 1.25 -24.60 -1.67
N HIS A 39 1.00 -24.32 -0.39
CA HIS A 39 0.55 -23.01 0.08
C HIS A 39 1.62 -21.93 -0.16
N LYS A 40 2.89 -22.19 0.18
CA LYS A 40 4.01 -21.24 -0.03
C LYS A 40 4.20 -20.90 -1.52
N ILE A 41 4.08 -21.89 -2.43
CA ILE A 41 4.18 -21.65 -3.88
C ILE A 41 2.92 -21.01 -4.50
N ARG A 42 1.85 -20.78 -3.71
CA ARG A 42 0.57 -20.20 -4.12
C ARG A 42 0.00 -20.86 -5.40
N ARG A 43 -0.06 -22.20 -5.40
CA ARG A 43 -0.52 -22.98 -6.57
C ARG A 43 -1.24 -24.26 -6.16
N ASP A 44 -2.55 -24.13 -5.93
CA ASP A 44 -3.39 -25.22 -5.45
C ASP A 44 -3.58 -26.34 -6.49
N PRO A 45 -3.54 -27.63 -6.09
CA PRO A 45 -3.87 -28.75 -6.96
C PRO A 45 -5.33 -28.71 -7.41
N GLY A 46 -5.57 -28.94 -8.70
CA GLY A 46 -6.91 -28.89 -9.30
C GLY A 46 -6.91 -29.34 -10.76
N ARG A 47 -7.90 -28.90 -11.54
CA ARG A 47 -8.04 -29.30 -12.96
C ARG A 47 -6.84 -28.92 -13.83
N HIS A 48 -6.14 -27.83 -13.48
CA HIS A 48 -5.05 -27.24 -14.29
C HIS A 48 -3.65 -27.36 -13.65
N PHE A 49 -3.55 -28.01 -12.48
CA PHE A 49 -2.25 -28.29 -11.83
C PHE A 49 -2.36 -29.57 -10.98
N LYS A 50 -1.47 -30.52 -11.21
CA LYS A 50 -1.37 -31.77 -10.45
C LYS A 50 0.09 -32.04 -10.11
N ILE A 51 0.35 -32.46 -8.89
CA ILE A 51 1.72 -32.73 -8.42
C ILE A 51 2.07 -34.18 -8.75
N HIS A 52 3.02 -34.34 -9.66
CA HIS A 52 3.53 -35.63 -10.11
C HIS A 52 5.01 -35.81 -9.70
N MET A 53 5.54 -37.02 -9.86
CA MET A 53 6.90 -37.40 -9.41
C MET A 53 8.06 -36.60 -10.02
N ASP A 54 7.80 -35.82 -11.06
CA ASP A 54 8.74 -34.93 -11.74
C ASP A 54 8.49 -33.44 -11.47
N THR A 55 7.43 -33.08 -10.74
CA THR A 55 7.11 -31.71 -10.31
C THR A 55 8.12 -31.25 -9.25
N LYS A 56 8.81 -30.12 -9.49
CA LYS A 56 9.98 -29.69 -8.71
C LYS A 56 10.06 -28.18 -8.54
N VAL A 57 10.64 -27.78 -7.42
CA VAL A 57 11.02 -26.39 -7.07
C VAL A 57 12.54 -26.25 -7.23
N CYS A 58 13.05 -25.16 -7.80
CA CYS A 58 14.49 -24.90 -7.85
C CYS A 58 15.04 -24.34 -6.52
N SER A 59 16.36 -24.44 -6.32
CA SER A 59 17.06 -24.02 -5.10
C SER A 59 16.83 -22.56 -4.73
N ASP A 60 16.59 -21.69 -5.70
CA ASP A 60 16.48 -20.24 -5.54
C ASP A 60 15.28 -19.83 -4.67
N HIS A 61 14.32 -20.75 -4.48
CA HIS A 61 13.17 -20.55 -3.62
C HIS A 61 13.44 -20.86 -2.13
N PHE A 62 14.65 -21.26 -1.77
CA PHE A 62 15.05 -21.65 -0.41
C PHE A 62 16.24 -20.81 0.07
N THR A 63 16.26 -20.44 1.35
CA THR A 63 17.43 -19.77 1.97
C THR A 63 18.65 -20.70 2.01
N GLU A 64 19.87 -20.14 2.02
CA GLU A 64 21.09 -20.96 2.13
C GLU A 64 21.11 -21.81 3.42
N GLU A 65 20.52 -21.30 4.49
CA GLU A 65 20.33 -22.02 5.75
C GLU A 65 19.41 -23.24 5.63
N SER A 66 18.56 -23.32 4.60
CA SER A 66 17.69 -24.48 4.35
C SER A 66 18.48 -25.70 3.84
N PHE A 67 19.75 -25.55 3.48
CA PHE A 67 20.59 -26.62 2.94
C PHE A 67 21.54 -27.24 3.98
N LEU A 68 21.90 -28.49 3.74
CA LEU A 68 22.97 -29.22 4.41
C LEU A 68 24.28 -28.99 3.65
N LYS A 69 25.34 -28.56 4.36
CA LYS A 69 26.70 -28.51 3.83
C LYS A 69 27.21 -29.94 3.58
N THR A 70 27.19 -30.41 2.33
CA THR A 70 27.75 -31.71 1.96
C THR A 70 29.20 -31.56 1.49
N ARG A 71 30.05 -32.57 1.74
CA ARG A 71 31.46 -32.58 1.34
C ARG A 71 31.71 -32.64 -0.18
N VAL A 72 30.65 -32.67 -0.99
CA VAL A 72 30.68 -32.89 -2.45
C VAL A 72 29.92 -31.78 -3.20
N GLY A 73 29.68 -30.63 -2.56
CA GLY A 73 28.98 -29.48 -3.17
C GLY A 73 27.48 -29.66 -3.46
N MET A 74 26.95 -30.88 -3.40
CA MET A 74 25.55 -31.18 -3.68
C MET A 74 24.63 -30.56 -2.61
N ARG A 75 23.88 -29.52 -3.02
CA ARG A 75 22.89 -28.81 -2.20
C ARG A 75 21.69 -29.72 -1.91
N LYS A 76 21.57 -30.18 -0.66
CA LYS A 76 20.47 -31.03 -0.18
C LYS A 76 19.70 -30.30 0.92
N LEU A 77 18.38 -30.21 0.79
CA LEU A 77 17.53 -29.57 1.79
C LEU A 77 17.56 -30.32 3.14
N LYS A 78 17.46 -29.56 4.24
CA LYS A 78 17.24 -30.07 5.60
C LYS A 78 15.85 -30.71 5.71
N LYS A 79 15.67 -31.64 6.67
CA LYS A 79 14.35 -32.17 7.03
C LYS A 79 13.49 -31.02 7.58
N GLY A 80 12.28 -30.84 7.06
CA GLY A 80 11.40 -29.72 7.44
C GLY A 80 11.65 -28.41 6.67
N ALA A 81 12.59 -28.37 5.72
CA ALA A 81 12.80 -27.16 4.91
C ALA A 81 11.60 -26.89 3.98
N VAL A 82 11.25 -25.60 3.85
CA VAL A 82 10.16 -25.10 3.00
C VAL A 82 10.64 -23.97 2.10
N PRO A 83 10.07 -23.79 0.90
CA PRO A 83 10.42 -22.67 0.06
C PRO A 83 9.85 -21.37 0.66
N THR A 84 10.68 -20.35 0.76
CA THR A 84 10.38 -19.05 1.39
C THR A 84 10.71 -17.86 0.50
N LEU A 85 11.53 -18.03 -0.55
CA LEU A 85 11.99 -16.96 -1.43
C LEU A 85 11.18 -16.93 -2.73
N PHE A 86 10.37 -15.89 -2.91
CA PHE A 86 9.49 -15.71 -4.06
C PHE A 86 9.36 -14.23 -4.42
N ALA A 87 8.94 -13.95 -5.66
CA ALA A 87 8.58 -12.60 -6.10
C ALA A 87 7.38 -11.98 -5.34
N TRP A 88 6.72 -12.75 -4.46
CA TRP A 88 5.65 -12.30 -3.55
C TRP A 88 6.01 -12.47 -2.06
N THR A 89 7.28 -12.76 -1.74
CA THR A 89 7.81 -12.72 -0.36
C THR A 89 8.99 -11.76 -0.19
N ASP A 90 9.35 -10.98 -1.22
CA ASP A 90 10.20 -9.77 -1.09
C ASP A 90 9.48 -8.61 -0.34
N ASN A 91 8.41 -8.93 0.40
CA ASN A 91 7.81 -8.08 1.42
C ASN A 91 8.81 -7.71 2.54
N GLY A 92 9.97 -8.38 2.62
CA GLY A 92 11.08 -7.93 3.47
C GLY A 92 11.46 -6.48 3.19
N ARG A 93 11.51 -6.05 1.92
CA ARG A 93 11.74 -4.64 1.57
C ARG A 93 10.58 -3.74 2.01
N LEU A 94 9.33 -4.16 1.83
CA LEU A 94 8.16 -3.38 2.26
C LEU A 94 8.11 -3.18 3.78
N ILE A 95 8.31 -4.24 4.58
CA ILE A 95 8.29 -4.14 6.05
C ILE A 95 9.48 -3.33 6.56
N THR A 96 10.68 -3.49 5.99
CA THR A 96 11.85 -2.67 6.35
C THR A 96 11.68 -1.22 5.92
N SER A 97 11.12 -0.93 4.73
CA SER A 97 10.84 0.45 4.29
C SER A 97 9.74 1.11 5.12
N LEU A 98 8.69 0.40 5.52
CA LEU A 98 7.68 0.91 6.46
C LEU A 98 8.30 1.27 7.81
N LYS A 99 9.17 0.41 8.36
CA LYS A 99 9.93 0.73 9.58
C LYS A 99 10.92 1.88 9.40
N TYR A 100 11.51 2.06 8.22
CA TYR A 100 12.44 3.17 7.93
C TYR A 100 11.73 4.52 7.72
N ALA A 101 10.56 4.53 7.07
CA ALA A 101 9.78 5.74 6.82
C ALA A 101 9.29 6.40 8.13
N LEU A 102 8.91 5.58 9.11
CA LEU A 102 8.49 6.03 10.45
C LEU A 102 9.61 6.65 11.30
N LEU A 103 10.88 6.62 10.84
CA LEU A 103 12.06 6.96 11.66
C LEU A 103 12.90 8.15 11.16
N LYS A 104 12.49 8.87 10.11
CA LYS A 104 13.25 10.04 9.61
C LYS A 104 12.39 11.18 9.07
N LEU A 105 12.35 12.29 9.81
CA LEU A 105 11.86 13.59 9.34
C LEU A 105 12.91 14.70 9.56
N CYS A 106 13.50 15.17 8.45
CA CYS A 106 14.10 16.51 8.27
C CYS A 106 15.38 16.90 9.07
N PRO A 107 16.05 18.04 8.76
CA PRO A 107 16.41 18.54 7.41
C PRO A 107 17.83 19.19 7.32
N SER A 108 18.35 19.38 6.08
CA SER A 108 19.21 20.51 5.61
C SER A 108 19.86 20.19 4.24
N ILE A 109 20.38 21.09 3.40
CA ILE A 109 20.07 22.47 2.91
C ILE A 109 21.33 22.91 2.10
N PHE A 110 21.18 23.27 0.81
CA PHE A 110 22.11 24.06 -0.03
C PHE A 110 23.51 23.44 -0.36
N SER A 111 24.32 23.87 -1.36
CA SER A 111 24.22 24.90 -2.43
C SER A 111 25.04 24.52 -3.70
N CYS A 112 25.00 25.34 -4.76
CA CYS A 112 25.81 25.29 -6.00
C CYS A 112 26.40 26.70 -6.30
N PRO A 113 27.54 26.87 -7.03
CA PRO A 113 27.46 27.58 -8.34
C PRO A 113 28.56 27.30 -9.43
N CYS A 114 28.10 27.26 -10.69
CA CYS A 114 28.57 27.93 -11.94
C CYS A 114 30.04 28.06 -12.45
N SER A 115 30.18 27.94 -13.81
CA SER A 115 31.10 28.68 -14.76
C SER A 115 32.65 28.50 -14.67
N ALA A 116 33.51 28.69 -15.71
CA ALA A 116 33.48 28.78 -17.21
C ALA A 116 34.96 28.84 -17.73
N GLU A 117 35.41 29.04 -19.00
CA GLU A 117 34.80 29.34 -20.33
C GLU A 117 35.60 28.71 -21.54
N THR A 118 36.44 29.46 -22.32
CA THR A 118 36.87 29.12 -23.71
C THR A 118 38.33 29.44 -24.16
N ALA A 119 38.71 28.87 -25.34
CA ALA A 119 39.94 28.93 -26.17
C ALA A 119 40.12 30.26 -27.00
N PRO A 120 40.75 30.41 -28.21
CA PRO A 120 41.46 29.51 -29.20
C PRO A 120 43.01 29.73 -29.18
N PRO A 121 43.88 29.89 -30.25
CA PRO A 121 43.77 30.00 -31.74
C PRO A 121 43.82 28.63 -32.50
N HIS A 122 43.91 28.41 -33.84
CA HIS A 122 44.34 29.13 -35.10
C HIS A 122 45.88 29.12 -35.41
N PRO A 123 46.40 29.28 -36.66
CA PRO A 123 45.86 29.16 -38.05
C PRO A 123 46.10 27.77 -38.75
N ASP A 124 45.88 27.48 -40.05
CA ASP A 124 45.88 28.33 -41.27
C ASP A 124 45.15 27.75 -42.54
N HIS A 125 44.92 28.63 -43.53
CA HIS A 125 44.70 28.46 -45.00
C HIS A 125 43.53 27.66 -45.67
N ASP A 126 42.67 28.46 -46.33
CA ASP A 126 42.25 28.42 -47.75
C ASP A 126 41.03 27.63 -48.34
N TYR A 127 40.43 28.29 -49.33
CA TYR A 127 39.07 28.16 -49.87
C TYR A 127 38.74 26.90 -50.71
N ALA A 128 37.53 26.39 -50.49
CA ALA A 128 36.59 26.02 -51.56
C ALA A 128 35.14 26.10 -51.03
N GLU A 129 34.18 26.56 -51.85
CA GLU A 129 32.75 26.54 -51.48
C GLU A 129 32.17 25.12 -51.57
N LEU A 130 32.43 24.33 -50.52
CA LEU A 130 31.68 23.13 -50.20
C LEU A 130 30.27 23.52 -49.69
N PRO A 131 29.30 22.57 -49.62
CA PRO A 131 28.14 22.75 -48.73
C PRO A 131 28.60 23.20 -47.33
N PRO A 132 27.82 24.03 -46.62
CA PRO A 132 28.24 24.72 -45.40
C PRO A 132 28.99 23.76 -44.47
N PRO A 133 30.17 24.12 -43.92
CA PRO A 133 31.11 23.15 -43.35
C PRO A 133 30.46 22.17 -42.38
N LEU A 134 31.02 20.98 -42.23
CA LEU A 134 30.44 19.95 -41.34
C LEU A 134 30.19 20.50 -39.93
N GLU A 135 31.03 21.43 -39.46
CA GLU A 135 30.88 22.18 -38.21
C GLU A 135 29.69 23.15 -38.18
N GLU A 136 29.32 23.76 -39.30
CA GLU A 136 28.16 24.66 -39.43
C GLU A 136 26.85 23.87 -39.52
N GLN A 137 26.85 22.77 -40.28
CA GLN A 137 25.76 21.78 -40.25
C GLN A 137 25.60 21.19 -38.84
N LEU A 138 26.72 20.90 -38.15
CA LEU A 138 26.69 20.49 -36.74
C LEU A 138 26.18 21.61 -35.82
N LYS A 139 26.56 22.88 -36.01
CA LYS A 139 26.05 24.01 -35.20
C LYS A 139 24.53 24.15 -35.33
N GLU A 140 24.00 24.12 -36.56
CA GLU A 140 22.55 24.22 -36.78
C GLU A 140 21.82 22.95 -36.30
N ALA A 141 22.39 21.75 -36.47
CA ALA A 141 21.84 20.52 -35.92
C ALA A 141 21.81 20.53 -34.37
N HIS A 142 22.88 20.97 -33.71
CA HIS A 142 22.91 21.13 -32.25
C HIS A 142 21.92 22.18 -31.78
N LYS A 143 21.76 23.29 -32.51
CA LYS A 143 20.75 24.31 -32.25
C LYS A 143 19.33 23.74 -32.34
N ILE A 144 19.00 23.03 -33.41
CA ILE A 144 17.70 22.34 -33.57
C ILE A 144 17.48 21.31 -32.45
N ILE A 145 18.51 20.55 -32.05
CA ILE A 145 18.44 19.60 -30.93
C ILE A 145 18.18 20.32 -29.60
N ASN A 146 18.84 21.46 -29.35
CA ASN A 146 18.64 22.28 -28.15
C ASN A 146 17.24 22.92 -28.12
N ASP A 147 16.79 23.49 -29.24
CA ASP A 147 15.44 24.08 -29.39
C ASP A 147 14.36 23.01 -29.18
N GLN A 148 14.56 21.81 -29.71
CA GLN A 148 13.68 20.66 -29.47
C GLN A 148 13.73 20.17 -28.01
N ALA A 149 14.91 20.14 -27.38
CA ALA A 149 15.05 19.77 -25.98
C ALA A 149 14.37 20.78 -25.04
N GLU A 150 14.50 22.08 -25.30
CA GLU A 150 13.79 23.14 -24.58
C GLU A 150 12.28 23.03 -24.79
N LEU A 151 11.82 22.79 -26.03
CA LEU A 151 10.41 22.57 -26.33
C LEU A 151 9.85 21.33 -25.61
N ILE A 152 10.60 20.22 -25.58
CA ILE A 152 10.24 19.00 -24.85
C ILE A 152 10.14 19.30 -23.35
N ALA A 153 11.10 20.01 -22.74
CA ALA A 153 11.03 20.43 -21.34
C ALA A 153 9.82 21.36 -21.06
N ARG A 154 9.54 22.31 -21.96
CA ARG A 154 8.39 23.23 -21.89
C ARG A 154 7.04 22.55 -22.13
N LEU A 155 7.01 21.39 -22.80
CA LEU A 155 5.82 20.54 -22.91
C LEU A 155 5.66 19.63 -21.68
N GLN A 156 6.75 19.04 -21.16
CA GLN A 156 6.74 18.25 -19.92
C GLN A 156 6.27 19.07 -18.72
N THR A 157 6.68 20.34 -18.60
CA THR A 157 6.20 21.25 -17.55
C THR A 157 4.72 21.63 -17.67
N LYS A 158 4.05 21.34 -18.80
CA LYS A 158 2.59 21.56 -18.97
C LYS A 158 1.75 20.33 -18.60
N GLN A 159 2.26 19.11 -18.80
CA GLN A 159 1.56 17.86 -18.49
C GLN A 159 1.23 17.70 -16.99
N PHE A 160 0.14 16.99 -16.66
CA PHE A 160 -0.22 16.63 -15.28
C PHE A 160 0.15 15.16 -15.02
N LEU A 161 1.45 14.87 -14.98
CA LEU A 161 2.02 13.54 -14.73
C LEU A 161 2.90 13.58 -13.48
N LEU A 162 3.10 12.46 -12.80
CA LEU A 162 3.78 12.41 -11.50
C LEU A 162 5.22 12.93 -11.57
N SER A 163 5.89 12.77 -12.71
CA SER A 163 7.24 13.29 -12.98
C SER A 163 7.41 14.78 -12.64
N ARG A 164 6.33 15.57 -12.73
CA ARG A 164 6.28 17.01 -12.43
C ARG A 164 6.11 17.35 -10.95
N PHE A 165 5.57 16.44 -10.13
CA PHE A 165 5.08 16.74 -8.78
C PHE A 165 6.04 16.38 -7.64
N GLN A 166 7.35 16.38 -7.92
CA GLN A 166 8.38 16.07 -6.93
C GLN A 166 8.39 17.09 -5.77
N GLY A 167 8.71 16.62 -4.55
CA GLY A 167 8.66 17.41 -3.31
C GLY A 167 7.24 17.47 -2.69
N ASP A 168 6.99 18.54 -1.94
CA ASP A 168 5.86 18.73 -1.01
C ASP A 168 4.46 18.50 -1.63
N LYS A 169 4.37 18.59 -2.96
CA LYS A 169 3.14 18.41 -3.74
C LYS A 169 2.69 16.94 -3.81
N ILE A 170 3.57 15.97 -3.57
CA ILE A 170 3.20 14.54 -3.47
C ILE A 170 2.13 14.37 -2.38
N MET A 171 2.36 14.89 -1.17
CA MET A 171 1.45 14.73 -0.03
C MET A 171 0.07 15.33 -0.31
N PHE A 172 0.03 16.53 -0.91
CA PHE A 172 -1.22 17.17 -1.29
C PHE A 172 -2.05 16.32 -2.27
N PHE A 173 -1.46 15.87 -3.38
CA PHE A 173 -2.21 15.16 -4.42
C PHE A 173 -2.45 13.67 -4.13
N THR A 174 -1.68 13.04 -3.24
CA THR A 174 -1.68 11.58 -3.07
C THR A 174 -1.94 11.07 -1.66
N GLY A 175 -1.67 11.87 -0.62
CA GLY A 175 -1.69 11.43 0.77
C GLY A 175 -0.45 10.63 1.22
N PHE A 176 0.59 10.49 0.38
CA PHE A 176 1.89 9.91 0.76
C PHE A 176 2.91 11.01 1.09
N PRO A 177 3.82 10.81 2.06
CA PRO A 177 4.79 11.82 2.47
C PRO A 177 5.81 12.16 1.37
N ASP A 178 6.26 11.15 0.60
CA ASP A 178 7.30 11.34 -0.41
C ASP A 178 7.16 10.42 -1.64
N TYR A 179 7.89 10.75 -2.71
CA TYR A 179 7.89 10.03 -3.98
C TYR A 179 8.39 8.58 -3.87
N ASN A 180 9.33 8.27 -2.97
CA ASN A 180 9.87 6.91 -2.80
C ASN A 180 8.88 6.01 -2.08
N THR A 181 8.21 6.50 -1.02
CA THR A 181 7.12 5.77 -0.36
C THR A 181 5.98 5.50 -1.33
N LEU A 182 5.59 6.51 -2.12
CA LEU A 182 4.62 6.35 -3.22
C LEU A 182 5.06 5.26 -4.22
N LYS A 183 6.30 5.32 -4.71
CA LYS A 183 6.86 4.36 -5.69
C LYS A 183 6.95 2.93 -5.15
N ALA A 184 7.10 2.74 -3.84
CA ALA A 184 7.16 1.41 -3.22
C ALA A 184 5.83 0.62 -3.29
N VAL A 185 4.69 1.31 -3.47
CA VAL A 185 3.35 0.70 -3.52
C VAL A 185 2.91 0.33 -4.96
N GLN A 186 3.64 0.78 -5.98
CA GLN A 186 3.31 0.64 -7.40
C GLN A 186 3.37 -0.83 -7.91
N GLY A 187 2.35 -1.30 -8.65
CA GLY A 187 2.44 -2.55 -9.42
C GLY A 187 1.36 -2.75 -10.50
N PHE A 188 1.68 -3.64 -11.46
CA PHE A 188 0.88 -4.00 -12.66
C PHE A 188 0.61 -2.88 -13.70
N SER A 189 0.15 -3.18 -14.92
CA SER A 189 0.11 -2.23 -16.05
C SER A 189 -1.10 -2.33 -16.98
N ILE A 190 -1.51 -1.20 -17.55
CA ILE A 190 -2.56 -1.06 -18.58
C ILE A 190 -2.03 -0.23 -19.76
N PRO A 191 -2.25 -0.58 -21.05
CA PRO A 191 -1.32 -0.18 -22.13
C PRO A 191 -1.50 1.23 -22.75
N LYS A 192 -1.87 2.27 -22.01
CA LYS A 192 -2.09 3.63 -22.58
C LYS A 192 -1.61 4.83 -21.77
N LEU A 193 -1.33 4.67 -20.48
CA LEU A 193 -0.76 5.68 -19.59
C LEU A 193 0.35 4.97 -18.82
N ALA A 194 1.44 5.64 -18.42
CA ALA A 194 2.47 4.95 -17.65
C ALA A 194 1.88 4.46 -16.31
N VAL A 195 2.34 3.31 -15.83
CA VAL A 195 1.80 2.64 -14.62
C VAL A 195 1.73 3.59 -13.43
N ILE A 196 2.80 4.34 -13.24
CA ILE A 196 2.95 5.28 -12.12
C ILE A 196 1.97 6.45 -12.24
N ASP A 197 1.63 6.89 -13.45
CA ASP A 197 0.66 7.95 -13.69
C ASP A 197 -0.78 7.45 -13.59
N GLN A 198 -1.05 6.17 -13.87
CA GLN A 198 -2.34 5.54 -13.55
C GLN A 198 -2.56 5.45 -12.03
N PHE A 199 -1.50 5.14 -11.27
CA PHE A 199 -1.55 5.11 -9.82
C PHE A 199 -1.73 6.53 -9.26
N PHE A 200 -1.00 7.52 -9.79
CA PHE A 200 -1.16 8.93 -9.45
C PHE A 200 -2.58 9.45 -9.77
N LEU A 201 -3.16 9.07 -10.90
CA LEU A 201 -4.56 9.36 -11.27
C LEU A 201 -5.55 8.77 -10.27
N PHE A 202 -5.38 7.50 -9.89
CA PHE A 202 -6.19 6.86 -8.85
C PHE A 202 -6.09 7.60 -7.51
N LEU A 203 -4.87 7.95 -7.07
CA LEU A 203 -4.65 8.65 -5.80
C LEU A 203 -5.21 10.07 -5.83
N CYS A 204 -5.10 10.80 -6.94
CA CYS A 204 -5.81 12.07 -7.14
C CYS A 204 -7.33 11.90 -7.05
N ARG A 205 -7.90 10.83 -7.63
CA ARG A 205 -9.34 10.52 -7.52
C ARG A 205 -9.76 10.23 -6.08
N LEU A 206 -8.90 9.52 -5.32
CA LEU A 206 -9.13 9.06 -3.96
C LEU A 206 -8.99 10.20 -2.93
N ARG A 207 -7.86 10.92 -2.98
CA ARG A 207 -7.48 11.99 -2.05
C ARG A 207 -8.25 13.27 -2.32
N GLN A 208 -8.22 13.77 -3.56
CA GLN A 208 -8.77 15.08 -3.92
C GLN A 208 -10.21 15.03 -4.46
N GLY A 209 -10.82 13.84 -4.56
CA GLY A 209 -12.22 13.68 -4.94
C GLY A 209 -12.56 14.08 -6.39
N PHE A 210 -11.56 14.32 -7.25
CA PHE A 210 -11.74 14.95 -8.56
C PHE A 210 -12.75 14.20 -9.47
N PRO A 211 -13.63 14.92 -10.20
CA PRO A 211 -14.53 14.33 -11.18
C PRO A 211 -13.79 13.55 -12.28
N GLU A 212 -14.41 12.50 -12.81
CA GLU A 212 -13.77 11.67 -13.84
C GLU A 212 -13.51 12.45 -15.15
N GLN A 213 -14.32 13.47 -15.47
CA GLN A 213 -14.10 14.37 -16.60
C GLN A 213 -12.88 15.28 -16.39
N ASP A 214 -12.65 15.77 -15.17
CA ASP A 214 -11.51 16.61 -14.82
C ASP A 214 -10.20 15.79 -14.89
N LEU A 215 -10.22 14.55 -14.41
CA LEU A 215 -9.10 13.61 -14.53
C LEU A 215 -8.79 13.24 -16.00
N VAL A 216 -9.82 13.06 -16.84
CA VAL A 216 -9.64 12.85 -18.30
C VAL A 216 -8.86 14.02 -18.94
N VAL A 217 -9.20 15.26 -18.57
CA VAL A 217 -8.53 16.47 -19.11
C VAL A 217 -7.12 16.64 -18.56
N ARG A 218 -6.90 16.44 -17.25
CA ARG A 218 -5.56 16.59 -16.64
C ARG A 218 -4.55 15.60 -17.20
N PHE A 219 -4.91 14.32 -17.25
CA PHE A 219 -4.00 13.23 -17.62
C PHE A 219 -3.94 12.94 -19.14
N ASP A 220 -4.56 13.79 -19.96
CA ASP A 220 -4.67 13.64 -21.44
C ASP A 220 -5.15 12.25 -21.89
N VAL A 221 -6.11 11.68 -21.15
CA VAL A 221 -6.60 10.32 -21.39
C VAL A 221 -7.71 10.36 -22.43
N SER A 222 -7.37 10.04 -23.68
CA SER A 222 -8.25 10.02 -24.88
C SER A 222 -9.75 9.89 -24.55
N GLN A 223 -10.49 11.00 -24.68
CA GLN A 223 -11.75 11.32 -23.98
C GLN A 223 -12.75 10.16 -23.79
N LYS A 224 -12.51 9.35 -22.75
CA LYS A 224 -13.35 8.21 -22.37
C LYS A 224 -13.35 8.04 -20.86
N THR A 225 -14.37 8.56 -20.20
CA THR A 225 -14.60 8.47 -18.74
C THR A 225 -14.49 7.03 -18.23
N VAL A 226 -14.98 6.07 -19.02
CA VAL A 226 -14.86 4.61 -18.81
C VAL A 226 -13.41 4.16 -18.56
N THR A 227 -12.40 4.84 -19.13
CA THR A 227 -10.98 4.55 -18.90
C THR A 227 -10.58 4.93 -17.48
N VAL A 228 -11.00 6.10 -16.99
CA VAL A 228 -10.76 6.55 -15.61
C VAL A 228 -11.44 5.61 -14.62
N SER A 229 -12.73 5.28 -14.79
CA SER A 229 -13.42 4.35 -13.90
C SER A 229 -12.73 2.98 -13.85
N ARG A 230 -12.30 2.45 -15.01
CA ARG A 230 -11.58 1.16 -15.08
C ARG A 230 -10.20 1.21 -14.45
N VAL A 231 -9.45 2.32 -14.58
CA VAL A 231 -8.19 2.53 -13.84
C VAL A 231 -8.48 2.52 -12.34
N CYS A 232 -9.46 3.29 -11.88
CA CYS A 232 -9.82 3.38 -10.46
C CYS A 232 -10.26 2.04 -9.87
N VAL A 233 -11.13 1.29 -10.55
CA VAL A 233 -11.55 -0.07 -10.14
C VAL A 233 -10.35 -1.03 -10.13
N THR A 234 -9.43 -0.95 -11.10
CA THR A 234 -8.24 -1.82 -11.13
C THR A 234 -7.32 -1.56 -9.94
N TRP A 235 -7.04 -0.28 -9.64
CA TRP A 235 -6.19 0.09 -8.50
C TRP A 235 -6.87 -0.18 -7.14
N ALA A 236 -8.18 0.08 -7.01
CA ALA A 236 -8.92 -0.26 -5.79
C ALA A 236 -8.81 -1.76 -5.47
N ASN A 237 -9.07 -2.64 -6.46
CA ASN A 237 -8.96 -4.08 -6.29
C ASN A 237 -7.51 -4.55 -6.03
N TYR A 238 -6.53 -4.01 -6.75
CA TYR A 238 -5.12 -4.34 -6.54
C TYR A 238 -4.62 -3.93 -5.15
N LEU A 239 -4.93 -2.71 -4.71
CA LEU A 239 -4.49 -2.18 -3.42
C LEU A 239 -5.25 -2.83 -2.26
N HIS A 240 -6.54 -3.12 -2.39
CA HIS A 240 -7.27 -3.90 -1.38
C HIS A 240 -6.65 -5.28 -1.19
N PHE A 241 -6.29 -5.98 -2.28
CA PHE A 241 -5.59 -7.28 -2.20
C PHE A 241 -4.16 -7.15 -1.63
N MET A 242 -3.40 -6.14 -2.04
CA MET A 242 -2.03 -5.90 -1.55
C MET A 242 -2.01 -5.55 -0.06
N LEU A 243 -2.75 -4.50 0.33
CA LEU A 243 -2.79 -3.98 1.70
C LEU A 243 -3.50 -4.97 2.64
N GLY A 244 -4.57 -5.64 2.17
CA GLY A 244 -5.23 -6.73 2.90
C GLY A 244 -4.40 -8.01 3.03
N SER A 245 -3.25 -8.12 2.33
CA SER A 245 -2.27 -9.20 2.55
C SER A 245 -1.21 -8.87 3.59
N LEU A 246 -1.24 -7.66 4.18
CA LEU A 246 -0.38 -7.27 5.29
C LEU A 246 -1.04 -7.70 6.62
N PRO A 247 -0.26 -8.20 7.60
CA PRO A 247 -0.77 -8.43 8.96
C PRO A 247 -0.94 -7.08 9.68
N ILE A 248 -2.07 -6.42 9.42
CA ILE A 248 -2.44 -5.13 10.01
C ILE A 248 -2.93 -5.24 11.46
N TRP A 249 -3.33 -6.44 11.88
CA TRP A 249 -3.66 -6.75 13.27
C TRP A 249 -2.38 -7.13 14.04
N PRO A 250 -1.92 -6.31 15.00
CA PRO A 250 -0.71 -6.57 15.79
C PRO A 250 -0.94 -7.66 16.84
N SER A 251 0.13 -8.32 17.29
CA SER A 251 0.08 -9.19 18.47
C SER A 251 -0.02 -8.36 19.76
N ARG A 252 -0.49 -8.97 20.86
CA ARG A 252 -0.61 -8.31 22.17
C ARG A 252 0.72 -7.75 22.68
N GLU A 253 1.85 -8.41 22.40
CA GLU A 253 3.19 -7.89 22.71
C GLU A 253 3.49 -6.62 21.90
N THR A 254 3.22 -6.65 20.59
CA THR A 254 3.42 -5.50 19.69
C THR A 254 2.55 -4.31 20.10
N VAL A 255 1.31 -4.56 20.55
CA VAL A 255 0.42 -3.52 21.11
C VAL A 255 1.06 -2.90 22.36
N ASN A 256 1.55 -3.72 23.29
CA ASN A 256 2.14 -3.26 24.55
C ASN A 256 3.46 -2.51 24.34
N GLU A 257 4.33 -2.97 23.42
CA GLU A 257 5.57 -2.28 23.06
C GLU A 257 5.33 -0.90 22.44
N LEU A 258 4.28 -0.76 21.61
CA LEU A 258 3.95 0.49 20.92
C LEU A 258 2.94 1.37 21.67
N MET A 259 2.44 0.91 22.83
CA MET A 259 1.40 1.61 23.59
C MET A 259 1.93 2.92 24.21
N PRO A 260 1.42 4.11 23.83
CA PRO A 260 1.89 5.36 24.41
C PRO A 260 1.58 5.45 25.92
N PRO A 261 2.42 6.11 26.75
CA PRO A 261 2.26 6.15 28.21
C PRO A 261 0.93 6.73 28.73
N CYS A 262 0.14 7.40 27.89
CA CYS A 262 -1.20 7.88 28.23
C CYS A 262 -2.28 6.78 28.18
N PHE A 263 -2.06 5.68 27.45
CA PHE A 263 -2.94 4.50 27.45
C PHE A 263 -2.58 3.52 28.59
N GLN A 264 -1.30 3.46 28.99
CA GLN A 264 -0.79 2.55 30.05
C GLN A 264 -1.30 2.85 31.48
N LYS A 265 -2.09 3.92 31.70
CA LYS A 265 -2.51 4.39 33.05
C LYS A 265 -4.02 4.64 33.19
N ILE A 266 -4.85 4.01 32.36
CA ILE A 266 -6.30 4.18 32.40
C ILE A 266 -6.89 3.50 33.65
N HIS A 267 -7.15 4.26 34.71
CA HIS A 267 -7.77 3.77 35.94
C HIS A 267 -9.30 3.96 35.86
N VAL A 268 -10.03 2.94 35.39
CA VAL A 268 -11.49 3.02 35.19
C VAL A 268 -12.26 2.83 36.51
N GLN A 269 -12.90 3.90 37.02
CA GLN A 269 -13.92 3.75 38.07
C GLN A 269 -15.28 3.44 37.46
N ARG A 270 -15.96 2.39 37.95
CA ARG A 270 -17.30 2.00 37.48
C ARG A 270 -18.34 3.08 37.81
N PRO A 271 -19.04 3.68 36.81
CA PRO A 271 -20.06 4.70 37.10
C PRO A 271 -21.33 4.10 37.71
N SER A 272 -21.68 4.51 38.92
CA SER A 272 -22.87 4.05 39.65
C SER A 272 -24.06 5.01 39.50
N SER A 273 -24.51 5.26 38.26
CA SER A 273 -25.86 5.78 37.97
C SER A 273 -26.27 5.58 36.51
N LYS A 274 -27.58 5.60 36.24
CA LYS A 274 -28.19 5.75 34.90
C LYS A 274 -28.57 7.22 34.66
N VAL A 275 -29.16 7.51 33.48
CA VAL A 275 -29.66 8.85 33.04
C VAL A 275 -28.52 9.83 32.69
N LEU A 276 -28.57 10.67 31.63
CA LEU A 276 -29.49 10.82 30.48
C LEU A 276 -28.67 10.84 29.16
N ASN A 277 -29.33 10.54 28.03
CA ASN A 277 -29.30 11.30 26.75
C ASN A 277 -29.70 10.38 25.57
N SER A 278 -30.96 10.47 25.17
CA SER A 278 -31.43 10.14 23.83
C SER A 278 -31.21 11.33 22.88
N GLU A 279 -31.50 11.14 21.59
CA GLU A 279 -31.59 12.21 20.57
C GLU A 279 -30.29 12.92 20.14
N ILE A 280 -29.35 12.14 19.56
CA ILE A 280 -28.64 12.59 18.35
C ILE A 280 -28.72 11.49 17.28
N TYR A 281 -29.88 11.34 16.65
CA TYR A 281 -30.02 10.62 15.39
C TYR A 281 -30.05 11.66 14.26
N SER A 282 -28.98 11.75 13.47
CA SER A 282 -28.82 12.82 12.50
C SER A 282 -29.72 12.61 11.28
N HIS A 283 -30.82 13.38 11.24
CA HIS A 283 -31.94 13.15 10.32
C HIS A 283 -31.69 13.64 8.87
N TYR A 284 -30.54 13.28 8.29
CA TYR A 284 -30.13 13.65 6.93
C TYR A 284 -30.98 12.95 5.86
N LYS A 285 -32.09 13.59 5.49
CA LYS A 285 -32.96 13.16 4.37
C LYS A 285 -32.22 13.29 3.03
N GLY A 286 -32.24 12.25 2.21
CA GLY A 286 -31.98 12.35 0.76
C GLY A 286 -31.18 11.20 0.16
N ASN A 287 -30.03 10.85 0.75
CA ASN A 287 -29.08 9.91 0.16
C ASN A 287 -28.99 8.59 0.93
N THR A 288 -28.72 7.49 0.21
CA THR A 288 -28.31 6.23 0.86
C THR A 288 -26.90 6.40 1.41
N THR A 289 -26.76 6.36 2.73
CA THR A 289 -25.47 6.41 3.41
C THR A 289 -24.92 5.00 3.67
N PHE A 290 -23.60 4.88 3.69
CA PHE A 290 -22.88 3.69 4.12
C PHE A 290 -22.25 3.91 5.50
N LYS A 291 -22.07 2.83 6.26
CA LYS A 291 -21.43 2.82 7.57
C LYS A 291 -20.44 1.66 7.67
N GLY A 292 -19.24 1.94 8.15
CA GLY A 292 -18.16 0.97 8.34
C GLY A 292 -17.61 1.06 9.77
N LEU A 293 -17.07 -0.05 10.27
CA LEU A 293 -16.36 -0.12 11.54
C LEU A 293 -14.85 -0.09 11.28
N VAL A 294 -14.11 0.64 12.13
CA VAL A 294 -12.65 0.75 12.06
C VAL A 294 -12.08 0.47 13.45
N GLY A 295 -11.13 -0.46 13.53
CA GLY A 295 -10.33 -0.70 14.74
C GLY A 295 -9.03 0.08 14.66
N ILE A 296 -8.71 0.79 15.75
CA ILE A 296 -7.53 1.67 15.85
C ILE A 296 -6.73 1.25 17.08
N SER A 297 -5.43 1.02 16.89
CA SER A 297 -4.48 0.69 17.94
C SER A 297 -4.21 1.86 18.90
N PRO A 298 -3.70 1.61 20.13
CA PRO A 298 -3.22 2.68 21.03
C PRO A 298 -2.15 3.58 20.41
N SER A 299 -1.37 3.09 19.45
CA SER A 299 -0.40 3.86 18.66
C SER A 299 -1.03 4.65 17.49
N GLY A 300 -2.35 4.66 17.36
CA GLY A 300 -3.10 5.45 16.38
C GLY A 300 -3.16 4.88 14.95
N LEU A 301 -2.58 3.70 14.72
CA LEU A 301 -2.67 3.00 13.44
C LEU A 301 -4.03 2.31 13.32
N VAL A 302 -4.63 2.36 12.12
CA VAL A 302 -5.79 1.55 11.73
C VAL A 302 -5.34 0.09 11.61
N THR A 303 -5.89 -0.78 12.45
CA THR A 303 -5.55 -2.21 12.53
C THR A 303 -6.67 -3.13 12.03
N PHE A 304 -7.89 -2.61 11.90
CA PHE A 304 -9.05 -3.33 11.38
C PHE A 304 -9.96 -2.39 10.58
N VAL A 305 -10.56 -2.90 9.50
CA VAL A 305 -11.52 -2.19 8.66
C VAL A 305 -12.59 -3.17 8.20
N SER A 306 -13.87 -2.92 8.51
CA SER A 306 -14.97 -3.74 8.00
C SER A 306 -15.34 -3.39 6.55
N ASP A 307 -16.09 -4.29 5.91
CA ASP A 307 -16.94 -3.94 4.77
C ASP A 307 -17.94 -2.81 5.14
N LEU A 308 -18.53 -2.16 4.13
CA LEU A 308 -19.56 -1.16 4.33
C LEU A 308 -20.96 -1.77 4.37
N TYR A 309 -21.75 -1.30 5.34
CA TYR A 309 -23.13 -1.68 5.60
C TYR A 309 -24.06 -0.49 5.34
N THR A 310 -25.38 -0.73 5.30
CA THR A 310 -26.39 0.33 5.26
C THR A 310 -26.27 1.27 6.45
N GLY A 311 -26.36 2.59 6.23
CA GLY A 311 -26.16 3.60 7.29
C GLY A 311 -27.09 3.50 8.51
N SER A 312 -28.21 2.76 8.39
CA SER A 312 -29.14 2.44 9.47
C SER A 312 -28.70 1.31 10.43
N ILE A 313 -27.58 0.62 10.16
CA ILE A 313 -27.11 -0.48 11.02
C ILE A 313 -26.68 0.05 12.39
N SER A 314 -27.08 -0.62 13.48
CA SER A 314 -26.64 -0.24 14.82
C SER A 314 -25.16 -0.57 15.04
N ASP A 315 -24.53 0.13 15.97
CA ASP A 315 -23.14 -0.10 16.37
C ASP A 315 -22.91 -1.53 16.89
N LYS A 316 -23.95 -2.12 17.49
CA LYS A 316 -23.95 -3.49 17.99
C LYS A 316 -24.02 -4.54 16.88
N GLU A 317 -24.86 -4.31 15.88
CA GLU A 317 -24.97 -5.21 14.72
C GLU A 317 -23.70 -5.17 13.87
N ILE A 318 -23.18 -3.98 13.53
CA ILE A 318 -21.93 -3.91 12.75
C ILE A 318 -20.73 -4.53 13.50
N THR A 319 -20.69 -4.43 14.84
CA THR A 319 -19.66 -5.11 15.64
C THR A 319 -19.78 -6.64 15.53
N ARG A 320 -21.01 -7.18 15.53
CA ARG A 320 -21.24 -8.63 15.38
C ARG A 320 -20.89 -9.11 13.97
N GLU A 321 -21.43 -8.45 12.94
CA GLU A 321 -21.32 -8.92 11.55
C GLU A 321 -19.96 -8.62 10.89
N SER A 322 -19.19 -7.65 11.40
CA SER A 322 -17.89 -7.28 10.82
C SER A 322 -16.77 -8.30 11.00
N GLY A 323 -16.94 -9.27 11.92
CA GLY A 323 -15.92 -10.27 12.24
C GLY A 323 -14.80 -9.79 13.17
N ILE A 324 -14.83 -8.53 13.66
CA ILE A 324 -13.83 -8.00 14.60
C ILE A 324 -13.72 -8.84 15.88
N LEU A 325 -14.84 -9.42 16.35
CA LEU A 325 -14.90 -10.27 17.53
C LEU A 325 -14.06 -11.56 17.39
N CYS A 326 -13.76 -11.99 16.17
CA CYS A 326 -12.92 -13.16 15.89
C CYS A 326 -11.40 -12.85 15.90
N LEU A 327 -11.02 -11.59 16.13
CA LEU A 327 -9.61 -11.14 16.20
C LEU A 327 -9.17 -10.77 17.62
N LEU A 328 -10.12 -10.63 18.55
CA LEU A 328 -9.87 -10.28 19.96
C LEU A 328 -9.52 -11.53 20.76
N GLU A 329 -8.59 -11.40 21.70
CA GLU A 329 -8.12 -12.47 22.58
C GLU A 329 -8.63 -12.27 24.02
N GLU A 330 -8.80 -13.37 24.76
CA GLU A 330 -9.21 -13.33 26.18
C GLU A 330 -8.28 -12.40 26.99
N GLY A 331 -8.87 -11.44 27.72
CA GLY A 331 -8.16 -10.42 28.46
C GLY A 331 -7.77 -9.15 27.68
N ASP A 332 -8.17 -8.99 26.41
CA ASP A 332 -8.03 -7.72 25.69
C ASP A 332 -8.92 -6.62 26.30
N GLU A 333 -8.58 -5.36 26.01
CA GLU A 333 -9.39 -4.18 26.35
C GLU A 333 -9.81 -3.41 25.10
N VAL A 334 -11.12 -3.37 24.82
CA VAL A 334 -11.69 -2.58 23.73
C VAL A 334 -12.17 -1.24 24.28
N MET A 335 -11.65 -0.14 23.73
CA MET A 335 -12.16 1.20 24.03
C MET A 335 -13.26 1.58 23.03
N ALA A 336 -14.41 2.05 23.54
CA ALA A 336 -15.47 2.60 22.71
C ALA A 336 -16.23 3.74 23.41
N ASP A 337 -16.91 4.57 22.62
CA ASP A 337 -17.74 5.65 23.16
C ASP A 337 -18.97 5.13 23.91
N LYS A 338 -19.53 5.96 24.80
CA LYS A 338 -20.66 5.59 25.70
C LYS A 338 -21.92 5.06 24.97
N GLY A 339 -22.09 5.37 23.69
CA GLY A 339 -23.19 4.86 22.86
C GLY A 339 -23.00 3.43 22.31
N PHE A 340 -21.78 2.90 22.32
CA PHE A 340 -21.45 1.59 21.76
C PHE A 340 -21.88 0.45 22.70
N LEU A 341 -23.13 0.00 22.55
CA LEU A 341 -23.75 -1.04 23.40
C LEU A 341 -23.29 -2.47 23.05
N ILE A 342 -21.98 -2.70 23.04
CA ILE A 342 -21.33 -3.97 22.67
C ILE A 342 -20.88 -4.83 23.86
N LYS A 343 -21.15 -4.40 25.10
CA LYS A 343 -20.58 -5.02 26.31
C LYS A 343 -20.86 -6.51 26.43
N ASP A 344 -22.06 -6.97 26.10
CA ASP A 344 -22.44 -8.38 26.15
C ASP A 344 -21.64 -9.21 25.14
N LEU A 345 -21.49 -8.73 23.90
CA LEU A 345 -20.68 -9.39 22.86
C LEU A 345 -19.21 -9.58 23.29
N LEU A 346 -18.64 -8.61 24.03
CA LEU A 346 -17.28 -8.71 24.57
C LEU A 346 -17.21 -9.60 25.82
N THR A 347 -18.29 -9.67 26.61
CA THR A 347 -18.35 -10.53 27.80
C THR A 347 -18.38 -12.01 27.42
N GLU A 348 -18.99 -12.36 26.27
CA GLU A 348 -19.01 -13.73 25.73
C GLU A 348 -17.61 -14.27 25.37
N ILE A 349 -16.63 -13.39 25.16
CA ILE A 349 -15.23 -13.73 24.79
C ILE A 349 -14.20 -13.31 25.86
N ASN A 350 -14.65 -13.00 27.08
CA ASN A 350 -13.80 -12.54 28.19
C ASN A 350 -12.94 -11.30 27.86
N VAL A 351 -13.50 -10.34 27.10
CA VAL A 351 -12.87 -9.06 26.73
C VAL A 351 -13.46 -7.90 27.53
N SER A 352 -12.59 -6.97 27.94
CA SER A 352 -12.94 -5.76 28.71
C SER A 352 -13.52 -4.67 27.79
N LEU A 353 -14.58 -3.98 28.24
CA LEU A 353 -15.10 -2.77 27.59
C LEU A 353 -14.71 -1.53 28.42
N VAL A 354 -13.84 -0.71 27.85
CA VAL A 354 -13.38 0.56 28.42
C VAL A 354 -14.17 1.71 27.79
N ILE A 355 -14.87 2.49 28.62
CA ILE A 355 -15.56 3.72 28.19
C ILE A 355 -14.84 4.91 28.86
N PRO A 356 -14.23 5.83 28.10
CA PRO A 356 -13.49 6.95 28.69
C PRO A 356 -14.42 7.97 29.37
N PRO A 357 -13.97 8.62 30.46
CA PRO A 357 -14.77 9.63 31.16
C PRO A 357 -14.87 10.93 30.35
N PHE A 358 -16.10 11.40 30.13
CA PHE A 358 -16.41 12.61 29.34
C PHE A 358 -15.85 13.92 29.94
N LEU A 359 -15.66 13.97 31.27
CA LEU A 359 -15.22 15.15 32.01
C LEU A 359 -14.27 14.71 33.12
N GLY A 360 -13.00 15.09 33.02
CA GLY A 360 -11.99 14.86 34.05
C GLY A 360 -10.75 15.73 33.83
N PRO A 361 -10.21 16.41 34.87
CA PRO A 361 -9.13 17.40 34.73
C PRO A 361 -7.74 16.80 34.48
N SER A 362 -7.63 15.50 34.26
CA SER A 362 -6.38 14.75 34.19
C SER A 362 -6.36 13.73 33.04
N GLY A 363 -5.64 14.06 31.96
CA GLY A 363 -5.20 13.15 30.90
C GLY A 363 -6.24 12.57 29.93
N HIS A 364 -7.40 12.13 30.42
CA HIS A 364 -8.32 11.23 29.70
C HIS A 364 -8.94 11.81 28.42
N PHE A 365 -9.13 13.14 28.35
CA PHE A 365 -9.56 13.84 27.13
C PHE A 365 -8.72 13.50 25.89
N ARG A 366 -7.44 13.15 26.06
CA ARG A 366 -6.53 12.84 24.94
C ARG A 366 -6.94 11.57 24.19
N LEU A 367 -7.58 10.60 24.83
CA LEU A 367 -7.78 9.25 24.29
C LEU A 367 -8.75 9.25 23.11
N HIS A 368 -9.97 9.78 23.29
CA HIS A 368 -10.96 9.93 22.22
C HIS A 368 -10.46 10.84 21.08
N ILE A 369 -9.63 11.86 21.38
CA ILE A 369 -9.00 12.73 20.37
C ILE A 369 -8.09 11.92 19.42
N HIS A 370 -7.37 10.89 19.88
CA HIS A 370 -6.55 10.07 18.95
C HIS A 370 -7.44 9.25 17.97
N VAL A 371 -8.58 8.75 18.44
CA VAL A 371 -9.55 8.01 17.61
C VAL A 371 -10.17 8.94 16.56
N GLU A 372 -10.69 10.11 16.95
CA GLU A 372 -11.21 11.08 16.00
C GLU A 372 -10.14 11.61 15.02
N ARG A 373 -8.88 11.77 15.45
CA ARG A 373 -7.77 12.12 14.53
C ARG A 373 -7.51 11.02 13.50
N ALA A 374 -7.45 9.75 13.91
CA ALA A 374 -7.28 8.63 12.99
C ALA A 374 -8.44 8.54 11.99
N ILE A 375 -9.69 8.69 12.47
CA ILE A 375 -10.88 8.76 11.62
C ILE A 375 -10.83 9.99 10.68
N SER A 376 -10.36 11.15 11.15
CA SER A 376 -10.18 12.36 10.33
C SER A 376 -9.25 12.12 9.15
N ARG A 377 -8.15 11.38 9.33
CA ARG A 377 -7.22 11.04 8.24
C ARG A 377 -7.85 10.16 7.16
N ILE A 378 -8.86 9.35 7.51
CA ILE A 378 -9.66 8.59 6.54
C ILE A 378 -10.66 9.53 5.84
N LYS A 379 -11.27 10.47 6.57
CA LYS A 379 -12.17 11.52 6.03
C LYS A 379 -11.46 12.50 5.08
N GLU A 380 -10.14 12.62 5.12
CA GLU A 380 -9.34 13.39 4.14
C GLU A 380 -9.23 12.74 2.74
N TYR A 381 -9.82 11.56 2.52
CA TYR A 381 -9.94 10.97 1.19
C TYR A 381 -11.29 11.34 0.56
N HIS A 382 -11.32 12.51 -0.09
CA HIS A 382 -12.52 13.21 -0.58
C HIS A 382 -13.30 12.51 -1.71
N ILE A 383 -13.04 11.22 -1.97
CA ILE A 383 -13.84 10.37 -2.86
C ILE A 383 -15.26 10.12 -2.32
N PHE A 384 -15.45 10.12 -0.99
CA PHE A 384 -16.74 9.85 -0.32
C PHE A 384 -17.57 11.11 -0.02
N ASP A 385 -16.99 12.31 -0.11
CA ASP A 385 -17.65 13.61 0.12
C ASP A 385 -18.79 13.92 -0.87
N ARG A 386 -18.88 13.14 -1.96
CA ARG A 386 -19.86 13.31 -3.04
C ARG A 386 -20.50 11.97 -3.37
N VAL A 387 -21.69 12.01 -3.97
CA VAL A 387 -22.39 10.81 -4.45
C VAL A 387 -21.47 10.02 -5.38
N LEU A 388 -21.20 8.76 -5.02
CA LEU A 388 -20.33 7.88 -5.80
C LEU A 388 -20.97 7.53 -7.15
N PRO A 389 -20.23 7.63 -8.27
CA PRO A 389 -20.69 7.12 -9.56
C PRO A 389 -21.01 5.62 -9.50
N MET A 390 -22.07 5.18 -10.18
CA MET A 390 -22.46 3.76 -10.28
C MET A 390 -21.33 2.86 -10.82
N THR A 391 -20.39 3.42 -11.58
CA THR A 391 -19.18 2.74 -12.07
C THR A 391 -18.19 2.34 -10.97
N LEU A 392 -18.28 2.95 -9.78
CA LEU A 392 -17.41 2.70 -8.62
C LEU A 392 -18.14 2.00 -7.45
N VAL A 393 -19.48 2.00 -7.42
CA VAL A 393 -20.28 1.36 -6.36
C VAL A 393 -19.95 -0.14 -6.22
N GLY A 394 -19.73 -0.83 -7.34
CA GLY A 394 -19.30 -2.24 -7.35
C GLY A 394 -17.87 -2.49 -6.84
N SER A 395 -17.17 -1.48 -6.34
CA SER A 395 -15.88 -1.61 -5.65
C SER A 395 -15.79 -0.70 -4.41
N VAL A 396 -16.95 -0.35 -3.81
CA VAL A 396 -17.03 0.62 -2.71
C VAL A 396 -16.31 0.16 -1.45
N ASN A 397 -16.38 -1.14 -1.11
CA ASN A 397 -15.66 -1.71 0.02
C ASN A 397 -14.16 -1.67 -0.20
N GLN A 398 -13.68 -1.98 -1.42
CA GLN A 398 -12.27 -1.92 -1.77
C GLN A 398 -11.73 -0.49 -1.68
N LEU A 399 -12.50 0.50 -2.16
CA LEU A 399 -12.16 1.92 -2.00
C LEU A 399 -12.07 2.33 -0.53
N TRP A 400 -13.04 1.90 0.29
CA TRP A 400 -13.08 2.16 1.73
C TRP A 400 -11.90 1.54 2.47
N THR A 401 -11.61 0.25 2.26
CA THR A 401 -10.42 -0.41 2.82
C THR A 401 -9.14 0.31 2.40
N VAL A 402 -9.03 0.72 1.14
CA VAL A 402 -7.82 1.41 0.63
C VAL A 402 -7.67 2.79 1.26
N CYS A 403 -8.72 3.61 1.41
CA CYS A 403 -8.62 4.88 2.16
C CYS A 403 -8.17 4.65 3.61
N ALA A 404 -8.78 3.67 4.29
CA ALA A 404 -8.52 3.39 5.70
C ALA A 404 -7.14 2.77 5.97
N LEU A 405 -6.58 2.01 5.03
CA LEU A 405 -5.22 1.47 5.16
C LEU A 405 -4.14 2.41 4.62
N LEU A 406 -4.46 3.33 3.71
CA LEU A 406 -3.52 4.36 3.26
C LEU A 406 -3.32 5.50 4.29
N SER A 407 -4.28 5.75 5.19
CA SER A 407 -4.09 6.74 6.27
C SER A 407 -2.95 6.37 7.24
N ASN A 408 -2.55 5.09 7.32
CA ASN A 408 -1.38 4.61 8.07
C ASN A 408 -0.03 5.02 7.45
N PHE A 409 0.01 5.50 6.21
CA PHE A 409 1.24 5.94 5.53
C PHE A 409 1.53 7.43 5.72
N GLN A 410 0.62 8.16 6.37
CA GLN A 410 0.80 9.55 6.78
C GLN A 410 1.73 9.62 8.01
N GLU A 411 2.28 10.81 8.33
CA GLU A 411 3.16 11.01 9.49
C GLU A 411 2.55 10.47 10.80
N PRO A 412 3.32 10.08 11.83
CA PRO A 412 2.76 9.58 13.11
C PRO A 412 1.70 10.50 13.75
N LEU A 413 0.83 9.93 14.60
CA LEU A 413 -0.16 10.70 15.39
C LEU A 413 0.40 11.23 16.73
N PHE A 414 1.67 10.93 17.03
CA PHE A 414 2.34 11.05 18.33
C PHE A 414 3.76 11.59 18.15
#